data_AF-A0A0F8C5A5-F1
#
_entry.id   AF-A0A0F8C5A5-F1
#
_cell.length_a   1.000
_cell.length_b   1.000
_cell.length_c   1.000
_cell.angle_alpha   90.00
_cell.angle_beta   90.00
_cell.angle_gamma   90.00
#
_symmetry.space_group_name_H-M   'P 1'
#
loop_
_entity.id
_entity.type
_entity.pdbx_description
1 polymer ?
#
loop_
_entity_poly.entity_id
_entity_poly.type
_entity_poly.pdbx_seq_one_letter_code
_entity_poly.pdbx_strand_id
1 'polypeptide(L)'
;MTQYFEIENRDGAARIGKLLLSPELRTPCALHTAALGNLENPGSIVDAGSLWTVDRKELAARIKEIREKTGKGTLIILPHQTYTPAIPAESLEKVETFTATSDGNTEDEGPTGSFLRAEGEIQKSDLYIMEGAGTLENNARRFLETLIGLRNQIPPDTALYAPNLARPENAAMLAYIGIDVMDDTKAEIAAYSDIYLTAAGSFYLDSLVEFPCRCRVCAATTPAELLTLPRAERAKLLSAHNRDALDAELALVREKIRAGTLREYVEGQCRVRPWLTALLRFGDFEYSYLEERVPAFRQNQLLADTSEALSRIEVVRFAQRVQERYAPPDLDILLLLPCAAKKPYSISQSHQKFILTLGKYRKFVHEVIITSPLGIVPRELELTYPAAHYDTAVTGHWDEDEKAWVSGCLEAYLSKHGYKTIVAHVDGAYREICERVAEKLGIDIVYTAGESLTSYESLSNLKNTVESICISENFSQKKQNAEEEKKNFVKAVAGYQFGEGAEFLFSEEVGNPVVKGRFPKYQLFAGKKQLATLIPQYGMLALSPEGAELVLKSEKYVVKIDDFVPRGSILAPGVLEADPEIRPNDEVIVLGKKALCVGRAMMSGREMEESGRGVAVDVRHVKKL
;
A
#
# COMPACT_ATOMS: atom_id res chain seq x y z
N MET A 1 22.05 5.37 -8.86
CA MET A 1 21.88 3.92 -9.03
C MET A 1 22.97 3.17 -8.29
N THR A 2 22.57 2.49 -7.22
CA THR A 2 23.40 1.55 -6.44
C THR A 2 23.46 0.20 -7.16
N GLN A 3 24.49 -0.62 -6.90
CA GLN A 3 24.56 -2.04 -7.31
C GLN A 3 24.32 -3.02 -6.14
N TYR A 4 23.99 -2.51 -4.94
CA TYR A 4 23.94 -3.32 -3.72
C TYR A 4 22.57 -3.52 -3.07
N PHE A 5 21.48 -2.85 -3.47
CA PHE A 5 20.14 -3.11 -2.92
C PHE A 5 19.12 -3.51 -4.00
N GLU A 6 18.43 -4.63 -3.82
CA GLU A 6 17.40 -5.14 -4.74
C GLU A 6 16.10 -5.42 -3.99
N ILE A 7 14.96 -4.92 -4.48
CA ILE A 7 13.64 -5.14 -3.87
C ILE A 7 13.03 -6.45 -4.40
N GLU A 8 12.72 -7.39 -3.51
CA GLU A 8 12.11 -8.69 -3.83
C GLU A 8 10.58 -8.68 -3.67
N ASN A 9 10.07 -8.08 -2.59
CA ASN A 9 8.64 -8.01 -2.28
C ASN A 9 8.28 -6.68 -1.62
N ARG A 10 6.98 -6.34 -1.63
CA ARG A 10 6.46 -5.12 -0.99
C ARG A 10 5.04 -5.28 -0.47
N ASP A 11 4.70 -4.47 0.52
CA ASP A 11 3.32 -4.20 0.97
C ASP A 11 3.23 -2.74 1.38
N GLY A 12 2.74 -1.89 0.48
CA GLY A 12 2.83 -0.44 0.60
C GLY A 12 4.29 0.05 0.51
N ALA A 13 4.68 0.94 1.43
CA ALA A 13 6.04 1.46 1.51
C ALA A 13 7.04 0.47 2.17
N ALA A 14 6.55 -0.55 2.87
CA ALA A 14 7.39 -1.63 3.36
C ALA A 14 7.85 -2.54 2.23
N ARG A 15 9.09 -2.98 2.33
CA ARG A 15 9.71 -3.82 1.30
C ARG A 15 10.72 -4.79 1.88
N ILE A 16 10.70 -5.98 1.31
CA ILE A 16 11.77 -6.96 1.49
C ILE A 16 12.79 -6.67 0.41
N GLY A 17 13.92 -6.14 0.83
CA GLY A 17 15.07 -5.92 -0.03
C GLY A 17 16.24 -6.81 0.36
N LYS A 18 17.14 -6.97 -0.59
CA LYS A 18 18.35 -7.79 -0.50
C LYS A 18 19.55 -6.84 -0.64
N LEU A 19 20.25 -6.63 0.46
CA LEU A 19 21.55 -5.97 0.47
C LEU A 19 22.59 -7.01 0.07
N LEU A 20 23.10 -6.89 -1.16
CA LEU A 20 24.07 -7.78 -1.82
C LEU A 20 25.48 -7.59 -1.22
N LEU A 21 25.59 -7.88 0.08
CA LEU A 21 26.80 -7.81 0.89
C LEU A 21 27.30 -9.23 1.20
N SER A 22 28.40 -9.35 1.92
CA SER A 22 28.99 -10.62 2.34
C SER A 22 29.17 -10.64 3.87
N PRO A 23 28.31 -11.34 4.63
CA PRO A 23 27.11 -12.05 4.18
C PRO A 23 25.99 -11.11 3.74
N GLU A 24 25.06 -11.64 2.96
CA GLU A 24 23.87 -10.91 2.49
C GLU A 24 22.94 -10.55 3.67
N LEU A 25 22.32 -9.36 3.59
CA LEU A 25 21.31 -8.93 4.55
C LEU A 25 19.95 -8.76 3.85
N ARG A 26 18.87 -9.22 4.51
CA ARG A 26 17.50 -9.02 4.03
C ARG A 26 16.75 -8.03 4.90
N THR A 27 16.13 -7.04 4.29
CA THR A 27 15.34 -6.01 4.97
C THR A 27 13.85 -6.43 5.07
N PRO A 28 13.06 -5.83 5.98
CA PRO A 28 13.51 -5.06 7.14
C PRO A 28 14.35 -5.90 8.11
N CYS A 29 15.44 -5.32 8.64
CA CYS A 29 16.35 -5.97 9.61
C CYS A 29 16.87 -4.99 10.66
N ALA A 30 17.39 -5.54 11.78
CA ALA A 30 18.12 -4.80 12.79
C ALA A 30 19.62 -5.10 12.71
N LEU A 31 20.45 -4.07 12.77
CA LEU A 31 21.89 -4.18 12.89
C LEU A 31 22.27 -4.36 14.37
N HIS A 32 23.28 -5.20 14.61
CA HIS A 32 23.90 -5.31 15.92
C HIS A 32 24.94 -4.22 16.10
N THR A 33 24.59 -3.18 16.86
CA THR A 33 25.41 -1.98 17.03
C THR A 33 26.82 -2.27 17.53
N ALA A 34 26.95 -3.21 18.47
CA ALA A 34 28.26 -3.64 19.01
C ALA A 34 29.19 -4.27 17.95
N ALA A 35 28.65 -4.78 16.84
CA ALA A 35 29.43 -5.38 15.76
C ALA A 35 29.89 -4.37 14.71
N LEU A 36 29.28 -3.18 14.63
CA LEU A 36 29.59 -2.20 13.58
C LEU A 36 31.03 -1.69 13.64
N GLY A 37 31.60 -1.54 14.85
CA GLY A 37 32.98 -1.11 15.03
C GLY A 37 34.01 -2.25 15.11
N ASN A 38 33.59 -3.51 15.02
CA ASN A 38 34.46 -4.65 15.27
C ASN A 38 35.26 -5.03 14.02
N LEU A 39 36.57 -4.74 14.03
CA LEU A 39 37.46 -5.13 12.94
C LEU A 39 38.01 -6.55 13.10
N GLU A 40 38.01 -7.16 14.28
CA GLU A 40 38.53 -8.52 14.46
C GLU A 40 37.67 -9.57 13.76
N ASN A 41 36.36 -9.42 13.86
CA ASN A 41 35.37 -10.24 13.16
C ASN A 41 34.31 -9.33 12.52
N PRO A 42 34.64 -8.70 11.38
CA PRO A 42 33.78 -7.70 10.76
C PRO A 42 32.52 -8.34 10.17
N GLY A 43 31.38 -7.71 10.40
CA GLY A 43 30.11 -8.09 9.78
C GLY A 43 29.97 -7.59 8.34
N SER A 44 28.75 -7.72 7.80
CA SER A 44 28.42 -7.18 6.47
C SER A 44 28.47 -5.66 6.39
N ILE A 45 28.39 -4.97 7.54
CA ILE A 45 28.42 -3.52 7.66
C ILE A 45 29.42 -3.15 8.74
N VAL A 46 30.31 -2.20 8.43
CA VAL A 46 31.32 -1.67 9.35
C VAL A 46 31.22 -0.15 9.39
N ASP A 47 31.27 0.42 10.58
CA ASP A 47 31.34 1.86 10.81
C ASP A 47 32.80 2.32 10.87
N ALA A 48 33.17 3.23 9.97
CA ALA A 48 34.51 3.82 9.92
C ALA A 48 34.78 4.70 11.15
N GLY A 49 33.75 5.23 11.81
CA GLY A 49 33.86 5.99 13.05
C GLY A 49 33.56 7.48 12.90
N SER A 50 33.73 8.19 14.01
CA SER A 50 33.25 9.56 14.20
C SER A 50 34.38 10.59 14.13
N LEU A 51 34.14 11.66 13.35
CA LEU A 51 35.00 12.84 13.26
C LEU A 51 35.02 13.68 14.55
N TRP A 52 34.13 13.39 15.50
CA TRP A 52 34.15 14.01 16.83
C TRP A 52 35.34 13.58 17.68
N THR A 53 35.85 12.38 17.42
CA THR A 53 36.83 11.71 18.28
C THR A 53 38.18 11.50 17.61
N VAL A 54 38.20 11.47 16.28
CA VAL A 54 39.36 11.05 15.49
C VAL A 54 39.51 12.01 14.31
N ASP A 55 40.76 12.34 13.94
CA ASP A 55 41.01 13.23 12.81
C ASP A 55 40.73 12.58 11.46
N ARG A 56 40.55 13.42 10.43
CA ARG A 56 40.19 12.97 9.08
C ARG A 56 41.24 12.06 8.43
N LYS A 57 42.53 12.24 8.73
CA LYS A 57 43.62 11.45 8.11
C LYS A 57 43.63 10.03 8.67
N GLU A 58 43.43 9.91 9.98
CA GLU A 58 43.35 8.62 10.66
C GLU A 58 42.09 7.85 10.21
N LEU A 59 40.93 8.51 10.10
CA LEU A 59 39.72 7.86 9.58
C LEU A 59 39.86 7.44 8.11
N ALA A 60 40.56 8.22 7.28
CA ALA A 60 40.86 7.81 5.90
C ALA A 60 41.78 6.58 5.85
N ALA A 61 42.78 6.49 6.72
CA ALA A 61 43.61 5.30 6.86
C ALA A 61 42.80 4.09 7.32
N ARG A 62 41.88 4.29 8.27
CA ARG A 62 40.98 3.24 8.77
C ARG A 62 40.06 2.68 7.69
N ILE A 63 39.53 3.51 6.78
CA ILE A 63 38.74 3.01 5.63
C ILE A 63 39.56 2.06 4.77
N LYS A 64 40.82 2.41 4.49
CA LYS A 64 41.74 1.55 3.71
C LYS A 64 41.98 0.23 4.43
N GLU A 65 42.24 0.27 5.73
CA GLU A 65 42.40 -0.94 6.57
C GLU A 65 41.15 -1.82 6.54
N ILE A 66 39.95 -1.22 6.70
CA ILE A 66 38.68 -1.96 6.62
C ILE A 66 38.56 -2.64 5.26
N ARG A 67 38.84 -1.92 4.16
CA ARG A 67 38.77 -2.48 2.81
C ARG A 67 39.77 -3.59 2.56
N GLU A 68 41.02 -3.43 3.00
CA GLU A 68 42.05 -4.45 2.89
C GLU A 68 41.66 -5.74 3.63
N LYS A 69 40.99 -5.59 4.78
CA LYS A 69 40.58 -6.74 5.61
C LYS A 69 39.30 -7.42 5.15
N THR A 70 38.32 -6.65 4.67
CA THR A 70 36.95 -7.14 4.37
C THR A 70 36.65 -7.29 2.89
N GLY A 71 37.47 -6.68 2.03
CA GLY A 71 37.23 -6.63 0.60
C GLY A 71 36.02 -5.76 0.23
N LYS A 72 35.44 -6.02 -0.96
CA LYS A 72 34.36 -5.24 -1.55
C LYS A 72 32.95 -5.76 -1.21
N GLY A 73 32.85 -6.82 -0.41
CA GLY A 73 31.57 -7.40 0.01
C GLY A 73 30.95 -6.73 1.25
N THR A 74 31.71 -5.92 1.99
CA THR A 74 31.25 -5.26 3.21
C THR A 74 30.85 -3.82 2.93
N LEU A 75 29.73 -3.33 3.47
CA LEU A 75 29.36 -1.92 3.39
C LEU A 75 30.12 -1.13 4.46
N ILE A 76 30.72 -0.01 4.06
CA ILE A 76 31.40 0.90 5.00
C ILE A 76 30.50 2.12 5.22
N ILE A 77 30.02 2.31 6.44
CA ILE A 77 29.44 3.60 6.85
C ILE A 77 30.62 4.57 6.93
N LEU A 78 30.56 5.61 6.09
CA LEU A 78 31.63 6.58 5.96
C LEU A 78 31.79 7.39 7.26
N PRO A 79 32.99 7.96 7.49
CA PRO A 79 33.24 8.87 8.60
C PRO A 79 32.18 9.95 8.68
N HIS A 80 31.71 10.21 9.89
CA HIS A 80 30.56 11.08 10.09
C HIS A 80 30.77 12.06 11.23
N GLN A 81 30.21 13.25 11.08
CA GLN A 81 30.11 14.26 12.12
C GLN A 81 28.63 14.59 12.34
N THR A 82 27.93 13.68 13.03
CA THR A 82 26.48 13.82 13.22
C THR A 82 26.17 14.85 14.31
N TYR A 83 25.13 15.64 14.08
CA TYR A 83 24.56 16.61 15.00
C TYR A 83 23.08 16.32 15.28
N THR A 84 22.51 17.03 16.25
CA THR A 84 21.06 16.97 16.45
C THR A 84 20.34 17.57 15.24
N PRO A 85 19.12 17.08 14.91
CA PRO A 85 18.32 17.66 13.83
C PRO A 85 17.89 19.13 14.04
N ALA A 86 18.16 19.71 15.22
CA ALA A 86 17.80 21.08 15.58
C ALA A 86 19.01 22.03 15.69
N ILE A 87 20.16 21.64 15.13
CA ILE A 87 21.34 22.50 15.05
C ILE A 87 21.05 23.80 14.27
N PRO A 88 21.54 24.97 14.74
CA PRO A 88 21.40 26.23 14.01
C PRO A 88 22.07 26.19 12.63
N ALA A 89 21.50 26.91 11.66
CA ALA A 89 22.01 26.97 10.29
C ALA A 89 23.49 27.38 10.21
N GLU A 90 23.91 28.35 11.04
CA GLU A 90 25.31 28.81 11.13
C GLU A 90 26.31 27.70 11.52
N SER A 91 25.83 26.64 12.16
CA SER A 91 26.66 25.50 12.55
C SER A 91 26.64 24.38 11.50
N LEU A 92 25.74 24.43 10.53
CA LEU A 92 25.74 23.50 9.38
C LEU A 92 26.96 23.72 8.48
N GLU A 93 27.41 24.97 8.33
CA GLU A 93 28.62 25.31 7.57
C GLU A 93 29.90 24.68 8.15
N LYS A 94 29.84 24.19 9.39
CA LYS A 94 30.96 23.57 10.12
C LYS A 94 30.90 22.05 10.11
N VAL A 95 29.86 21.46 9.52
CA VAL A 95 29.73 20.00 9.41
C VAL A 95 30.74 19.51 8.38
N GLU A 96 31.73 18.76 8.82
CA GLU A 96 32.65 18.08 7.92
C GLU A 96 31.93 16.94 7.21
N THR A 97 31.83 17.04 5.88
CA THR A 97 31.31 15.96 5.04
C THR A 97 32.47 15.13 4.51
N PHE A 98 32.39 13.81 4.73
CA PHE A 98 33.36 12.86 4.20
C PHE A 98 32.79 12.23 2.94
N THR A 99 33.30 12.63 1.78
CA THR A 99 33.08 11.92 0.51
C THR A 99 34.15 10.85 0.34
N ALA A 100 33.76 9.65 -0.07
CA ALA A 100 34.72 8.64 -0.50
C ALA A 100 35.55 9.13 -1.72
N THR A 101 34.92 9.98 -2.55
CA THR A 101 35.49 10.51 -3.79
C THR A 101 36.35 11.76 -3.55
N SER A 102 37.67 11.56 -3.44
CA SER A 102 38.64 12.62 -3.78
C SER A 102 39.35 12.38 -5.12
N ASP A 103 39.34 11.14 -5.66
CA ASP A 103 40.15 10.76 -6.84
C ASP A 103 39.36 10.18 -8.04
N GLY A 104 38.08 10.51 -8.19
CA GLY A 104 37.37 10.36 -9.48
C GLY A 104 37.12 8.94 -10.02
N ASN A 105 37.42 7.86 -9.28
CA ASN A 105 37.15 6.48 -9.70
C ASN A 105 36.10 5.80 -8.80
N THR A 106 34.83 5.90 -9.18
CA THR A 106 33.68 5.44 -8.37
C THR A 106 33.42 3.94 -8.40
N GLU A 107 34.08 3.17 -9.28
CA GLU A 107 33.79 1.73 -9.46
C GLU A 107 34.66 0.81 -8.58
N ASP A 108 35.71 1.32 -7.94
CA ASP A 108 36.73 0.49 -7.28
C ASP A 108 36.64 0.44 -5.74
N GLU A 109 35.74 1.21 -5.11
CA GLU A 109 35.74 1.45 -3.64
C GLU A 109 34.74 0.60 -2.82
N GLY A 110 33.90 -0.23 -3.46
CA GLY A 110 32.90 -1.08 -2.78
C GLY A 110 31.71 -0.31 -2.19
N PRO A 111 30.77 -0.99 -1.49
CA PRO A 111 29.53 -0.36 -1.04
C PRO A 111 29.72 0.61 0.13
N THR A 112 29.02 1.74 0.10
CA THR A 112 29.12 2.80 1.13
C THR A 112 27.78 3.15 1.75
N GLY A 113 27.83 3.59 3.00
CA GLY A 113 26.71 4.21 3.70
C GLY A 113 27.05 5.62 4.13
N SER A 114 26.09 6.55 4.03
CA SER A 114 26.28 7.94 4.45
C SER A 114 25.10 8.45 5.26
N PHE A 115 25.39 9.29 6.25
CA PHE A 115 24.36 10.01 6.98
C PHE A 115 23.71 11.05 6.08
N LEU A 116 22.38 11.13 6.16
CA LEU A 116 21.57 12.04 5.38
C LEU A 116 20.73 12.90 6.32
N ARG A 117 20.82 14.20 6.07
CA ARG A 117 20.02 15.25 6.70
C ARG A 117 18.96 15.70 5.72
N ALA A 118 17.75 15.98 6.20
CA ALA A 118 16.62 16.35 5.34
C ALA A 118 16.87 17.59 4.47
N GLU A 119 17.74 18.51 4.90
CA GLU A 119 18.07 19.75 4.19
C GLU A 119 19.49 19.73 3.58
N GLY A 120 20.20 18.60 3.64
CA GLY A 120 21.58 18.48 3.16
C GLY A 120 21.70 18.05 1.70
N GLU A 121 22.85 18.30 1.08
CA GLU A 121 23.15 17.73 -0.24
C GLU A 121 23.28 16.20 -0.16
N ILE A 122 22.66 15.52 -1.11
CA ILE A 122 22.64 14.06 -1.16
C ILE A 122 23.93 13.57 -1.80
N GLN A 123 24.73 12.86 -1.01
CA GLN A 123 25.84 12.09 -1.55
C GLN A 123 25.34 10.72 -2.01
N LYS A 124 25.83 10.25 -3.16
CA LYS A 124 25.45 8.94 -3.70
C LYS A 124 26.01 7.85 -2.78
N SER A 125 25.11 7.06 -2.20
CA SER A 125 25.43 5.94 -1.31
C SER A 125 24.50 4.76 -1.54
N ASP A 126 24.88 3.59 -1.03
CA ASP A 126 24.09 2.36 -1.14
C ASP A 126 23.15 2.17 0.07
N LEU A 127 23.54 2.75 1.21
CA LEU A 127 22.75 2.85 2.44
C LEU A 127 22.69 4.30 2.91
N TYR A 128 21.48 4.84 3.02
CA TYR A 128 21.26 6.16 3.61
C TYR A 128 20.92 6.01 5.09
N ILE A 129 21.64 6.71 5.96
CA ILE A 129 21.38 6.70 7.40
C ILE A 129 20.65 7.99 7.79
N MET A 130 19.47 7.87 8.37
CA MET A 130 18.68 8.99 8.86
C MET A 130 19.36 9.63 10.07
N GLU A 131 19.93 10.81 9.88
CA GLU A 131 20.66 11.51 10.94
C GLU A 131 19.73 11.91 12.09
N GLY A 132 20.11 11.54 13.32
CA GLY A 132 19.35 11.91 14.51
C GLY A 132 17.98 11.24 14.64
N ALA A 133 17.71 10.15 13.91
CA ALA A 133 16.42 9.45 13.92
C ALA A 133 15.88 9.17 15.34
N GLY A 134 16.73 8.68 16.26
CA GLY A 134 16.33 8.40 17.64
C GLY A 134 15.83 9.62 18.44
N THR A 135 16.13 10.85 18.01
CA THR A 135 15.63 12.08 18.64
C THR A 135 14.18 12.41 18.26
N LEU A 136 13.65 11.74 17.24
CA LEU A 136 12.29 11.92 16.73
C LEU A 136 11.28 10.95 17.37
N GLU A 137 11.73 10.06 18.27
CA GLU A 137 10.83 9.17 19.01
C GLU A 137 9.75 10.00 19.72
N ASN A 138 8.49 9.55 19.64
CA ASN A 138 7.31 10.24 20.18
C ASN A 138 6.94 11.58 19.50
N ASN A 139 7.64 12.01 18.44
CA ASN A 139 7.22 13.12 17.60
C ASN A 139 6.83 12.61 16.21
N ALA A 140 5.65 11.99 16.12
CA ALA A 140 5.17 11.30 14.91
C ALA A 140 5.14 12.20 13.67
N ARG A 141 4.69 13.45 13.82
CA ARG A 141 4.63 14.42 12.71
C ARG A 141 6.02 14.71 12.16
N ARG A 142 6.95 15.17 13.01
CA ARG A 142 8.31 15.51 12.58
C ARG A 142 9.05 14.29 12.04
N PHE A 143 8.82 13.11 12.63
CA PHE A 143 9.38 11.86 12.13
C PHE A 143 8.94 11.59 10.68
N LEU A 144 7.63 11.65 10.40
CA LEU A 144 7.09 11.41 9.06
C LEU A 144 7.54 12.46 8.05
N GLU A 145 7.50 13.75 8.41
CA GLU A 145 7.99 14.84 7.55
C GLU A 145 9.46 14.60 7.16
N THR A 146 10.30 14.23 8.13
CA THR A 146 11.72 13.92 7.88
C THR A 146 11.87 12.68 7.01
N LEU A 147 11.15 11.60 7.32
CA LEU A 147 11.16 10.35 6.56
C LEU A 147 10.79 10.57 5.08
N ILE A 148 9.66 11.25 4.84
CA ILE A 148 9.13 11.50 3.49
C ILE A 148 10.09 12.42 2.74
N GLY A 149 10.59 13.47 3.39
CA GLY A 149 11.61 14.36 2.81
C GLY A 149 12.83 13.60 2.33
N LEU A 150 13.36 12.67 3.14
CA LEU A 150 14.49 11.82 2.78
C LEU A 150 14.13 10.83 1.65
N ARG A 151 12.95 10.20 1.71
CA ARG A 151 12.49 9.24 0.70
C ARG A 151 12.23 9.86 -0.66
N ASN A 152 11.88 11.14 -0.71
CA ASN A 152 11.73 11.88 -1.96
C ASN A 152 13.08 12.32 -2.55
N GLN A 153 14.12 12.33 -1.73
CA GLN A 153 15.47 12.74 -2.11
C GLN A 153 16.31 11.56 -2.60
N ILE A 154 16.22 10.41 -1.94
CA ILE A 154 17.07 9.25 -2.27
C ILE A 154 16.47 8.39 -3.40
N PRO A 155 17.31 7.71 -4.20
CA PRO A 155 16.84 6.78 -5.22
C PRO A 155 15.97 5.65 -4.62
N PRO A 156 14.89 5.22 -5.28
CA PRO A 156 14.01 4.19 -4.75
C PRO A 156 14.72 2.85 -4.52
N ASP A 157 15.75 2.54 -5.31
CA ASP A 157 16.51 1.30 -5.21
C ASP A 157 17.63 1.34 -4.15
N THR A 158 17.54 2.22 -3.14
CA THR A 158 18.53 2.33 -2.03
C THR A 158 17.90 2.08 -0.67
N ALA A 159 18.65 1.54 0.30
CA ALA A 159 18.13 1.24 1.63
C ALA A 159 18.19 2.47 2.56
N LEU A 160 17.19 2.61 3.45
CA LEU A 160 17.13 3.65 4.48
C LEU A 160 17.23 3.05 5.89
N TYR A 161 18.22 3.49 6.67
CA TYR A 161 18.49 3.09 8.05
C TYR A 161 18.04 4.17 9.04
N ALA A 162 17.16 3.82 9.99
CA ALA A 162 16.81 4.67 11.13
C ALA A 162 17.46 4.18 12.44
N PRO A 163 18.57 4.80 12.88
CA PRO A 163 19.28 4.37 14.09
C PRO A 163 18.55 4.74 15.39
N ASN A 164 18.78 3.94 16.44
CA ASN A 164 18.34 4.20 17.82
C ASN A 164 16.84 4.49 17.97
N LEU A 165 15.99 3.73 17.27
CA LEU A 165 14.53 3.93 17.29
C LEU A 165 13.74 2.63 17.51
N ALA A 166 14.24 1.52 16.98
CA ALA A 166 13.49 0.27 16.92
C ALA A 166 13.34 -0.41 18.29
N ARG A 167 12.14 -0.89 18.55
CA ARG A 167 11.75 -1.80 19.61
C ARG A 167 10.81 -2.83 18.98
N PRO A 168 10.66 -4.04 19.55
CA PRO A 168 9.74 -5.02 18.98
C PRO A 168 8.32 -4.44 18.79
N GLU A 169 7.80 -3.69 19.76
CA GLU A 169 6.49 -3.01 19.68
C GLU A 169 6.30 -2.03 18.50
N ASN A 170 7.38 -1.51 17.89
CA ASN A 170 7.29 -0.48 16.85
C ASN A 170 7.89 -0.88 15.50
N ALA A 171 8.62 -2.01 15.43
CA ALA A 171 9.38 -2.40 14.25
C ALA A 171 8.48 -2.55 13.01
N ALA A 172 7.28 -3.12 13.18
CA ALA A 172 6.29 -3.25 12.11
C ALA A 172 5.83 -1.90 11.55
N MET A 173 5.59 -0.91 12.43
CA MET A 173 5.21 0.44 12.03
C MET A 173 6.33 1.13 11.25
N LEU A 174 7.56 1.05 11.75
CA LEU A 174 8.73 1.63 11.09
C LEU A 174 8.94 1.03 9.70
N ALA A 175 8.80 -0.29 9.56
CA ALA A 175 8.85 -0.95 8.26
C ALA A 175 7.70 -0.48 7.34
N TYR A 176 6.47 -0.45 7.85
CA TYR A 176 5.26 -0.04 7.12
C TYR A 176 5.36 1.33 6.46
N ILE A 177 5.90 2.32 7.18
CA ILE A 177 6.10 3.68 6.66
C ILE A 177 7.35 3.80 5.77
N GLY A 178 8.16 2.75 5.66
CA GLY A 178 9.27 2.66 4.72
C GLY A 178 10.65 2.85 5.35
N ILE A 179 10.93 2.31 6.53
CA ILE A 179 12.30 2.09 7.02
C ILE A 179 12.76 0.68 6.63
N ASP A 180 13.96 0.56 6.06
CA ASP A 180 14.52 -0.74 5.64
C ASP A 180 15.46 -1.34 6.69
N VAL A 181 16.23 -0.50 7.39
CA VAL A 181 17.24 -0.95 8.34
C VAL A 181 17.03 -0.25 9.67
N MET A 182 17.21 -0.98 10.75
CA MET A 182 17.05 -0.57 12.14
C MET A 182 18.26 -1.04 12.95
N ASP A 183 18.30 -0.82 14.26
CA ASP A 183 19.35 -1.37 15.12
C ASP A 183 18.86 -1.77 16.51
N ASP A 184 19.74 -2.44 17.25
CA ASP A 184 19.49 -2.93 18.61
C ASP A 184 19.88 -1.95 19.73
N THR A 185 20.17 -0.67 19.44
CA THR A 185 20.59 0.32 20.46
C THR A 185 19.58 0.41 21.61
N LYS A 186 18.28 0.48 21.27
CA LYS A 186 17.20 0.58 22.28
C LYS A 186 17.06 -0.71 23.08
N ALA A 187 17.35 -1.87 22.48
CA ALA A 187 17.34 -3.16 23.17
C ALA A 187 18.46 -3.24 24.22
N GLU A 188 19.65 -2.76 23.86
CA GLU A 188 20.80 -2.69 24.78
C GLU A 188 20.54 -1.71 25.93
N ILE A 189 20.10 -0.48 25.62
CA ILE A 189 19.81 0.54 26.64
C ILE A 189 18.72 0.05 27.61
N ALA A 190 17.64 -0.55 27.08
CA ALA A 190 16.57 -1.12 27.89
C ALA A 190 17.10 -2.19 28.86
N ALA A 191 18.00 -3.05 28.41
CA ALA A 191 18.56 -4.11 29.23
C ALA A 191 19.35 -3.59 30.44
N TYR A 192 20.15 -2.52 30.28
CA TYR A 192 20.87 -1.88 31.39
C TYR A 192 19.97 -1.14 32.39
N SER A 193 18.72 -0.88 31.99
CA SER A 193 17.65 -0.31 32.81
C SER A 193 16.69 -1.38 33.35
N ASP A 194 17.03 -2.67 33.25
CA ASP A 194 16.19 -3.79 33.68
C ASP A 194 14.81 -3.81 32.98
N ILE A 195 14.76 -3.35 31.74
CA ILE A 195 13.55 -3.35 30.89
C ILE A 195 13.58 -4.54 29.93
N TYR A 196 12.53 -5.32 29.98
CA TYR A 196 12.22 -6.46 29.12
C TYR A 196 11.28 -6.03 27.98
N LEU A 197 11.68 -6.25 26.73
CA LEU A 197 10.97 -5.78 25.53
C LEU A 197 10.19 -6.90 24.84
N THR A 198 8.97 -6.58 24.39
CA THR A 198 8.13 -7.48 23.59
C THR A 198 7.41 -6.69 22.50
N ALA A 199 6.78 -7.41 21.55
CA ALA A 199 5.87 -6.77 20.59
C ALA A 199 4.65 -6.12 21.28
N ALA A 200 4.24 -6.62 22.44
CA ALA A 200 3.11 -6.08 23.20
C ALA A 200 3.48 -4.89 24.10
N GLY A 201 4.76 -4.50 24.17
CA GLY A 201 5.21 -3.40 25.02
C GLY A 201 6.52 -3.68 25.75
N SER A 202 6.86 -2.75 26.64
CA SER A 202 8.05 -2.77 27.49
C SER A 202 7.66 -2.97 28.97
N PHE A 203 8.36 -3.86 29.67
CA PHE A 203 8.06 -4.24 31.06
C PHE A 203 9.31 -4.07 31.94
N TYR A 204 9.15 -3.57 33.16
CA TYR A 204 10.21 -3.68 34.16
C TYR A 204 10.36 -5.14 34.58
N LEU A 205 11.59 -5.64 34.68
CA LEU A 205 11.85 -7.03 35.02
C LEU A 205 11.24 -7.44 36.37
N ASP A 206 11.25 -6.54 37.35
CA ASP A 206 10.70 -6.75 38.69
C ASP A 206 9.16 -6.81 38.74
N SER A 207 8.50 -6.36 37.67
CA SER A 207 7.04 -6.46 37.52
C SER A 207 6.57 -7.80 36.93
N LEU A 208 7.48 -8.61 36.40
CA LEU A 208 7.16 -9.88 35.75
C LEU A 208 7.20 -11.05 36.75
N VAL A 209 6.12 -11.85 36.75
CA VAL A 209 6.08 -13.13 37.47
C VAL A 209 6.60 -14.27 36.59
N GLU A 210 6.29 -14.23 35.29
CA GLU A 210 6.77 -15.18 34.29
C GLU A 210 7.20 -14.47 33.00
N PHE A 211 8.09 -15.10 32.22
CA PHE A 211 8.46 -14.55 30.91
C PHE A 211 7.44 -14.96 29.82
N PRO A 212 6.85 -13.99 29.09
CA PRO A 212 5.98 -14.26 27.94
C PRO A 212 6.78 -14.57 26.65
N CYS A 213 7.91 -15.26 26.78
CA CYS A 213 8.81 -15.62 25.68
C CYS A 213 9.46 -16.98 25.96
N ARG A 214 9.91 -17.65 24.91
CA ARG A 214 10.61 -18.94 24.96
C ARG A 214 11.94 -18.93 24.21
N CYS A 215 12.57 -17.76 24.06
CA CYS A 215 13.95 -17.66 23.57
C CYS A 215 14.92 -18.38 24.51
N ARG A 216 16.20 -18.51 24.09
CA ARG A 216 17.22 -19.23 24.87
C ARG A 216 17.35 -18.72 26.30
N VAL A 217 17.22 -17.40 26.52
CA VAL A 217 17.26 -16.80 27.85
C VAL A 217 16.02 -17.19 28.66
N CYS A 218 14.83 -16.86 28.15
CA CYS A 218 13.55 -17.07 28.87
C CYS A 218 13.19 -18.54 29.08
N ALA A 219 13.74 -19.46 28.29
CA ALA A 219 13.57 -20.90 28.50
C ALA A 219 14.48 -21.45 29.63
N ALA A 220 15.59 -20.77 29.93
CA ALA A 220 16.60 -21.25 30.86
C ALA A 220 16.54 -20.59 32.25
N THR A 221 15.71 -19.57 32.44
CA THR A 221 15.62 -18.78 33.67
C THR A 221 14.23 -18.19 33.86
N THR A 222 13.93 -17.73 35.09
CA THR A 222 12.73 -16.97 35.45
C THR A 222 13.06 -15.50 35.77
N PRO A 223 12.07 -14.58 35.81
CA PRO A 223 12.30 -13.20 36.23
C PRO A 223 12.95 -13.09 37.62
N ALA A 224 12.46 -13.88 38.58
CA ALA A 224 12.98 -13.90 39.95
C ALA A 224 14.46 -14.32 40.00
N GLU A 225 14.84 -15.38 39.28
CA GLU A 225 16.23 -15.81 39.19
C GLU A 225 17.11 -14.75 38.53
N LEU A 226 16.64 -14.14 37.44
CA LEU A 226 17.40 -13.12 36.71
C LEU A 226 17.70 -11.91 37.60
N LEU A 227 16.76 -11.50 38.46
CA LEU A 227 16.93 -10.39 39.42
C LEU A 227 18.02 -10.65 40.46
N THR A 228 18.30 -11.91 40.80
CA THR A 228 19.36 -12.25 41.76
C THR A 228 20.78 -12.08 41.18
N LEU A 229 20.90 -11.99 39.86
CA LEU A 229 22.20 -11.86 39.19
C LEU A 229 22.81 -10.46 39.36
N PRO A 230 24.14 -10.34 39.32
CA PRO A 230 24.81 -9.06 39.21
C PRO A 230 24.32 -8.27 38.00
N ARG A 231 24.21 -6.94 38.14
CA ARG A 231 23.64 -6.05 37.11
C ARG A 231 24.24 -6.26 35.71
N ALA A 232 25.54 -6.46 35.60
CA ALA A 232 26.21 -6.66 34.31
C ALA A 232 25.81 -7.99 33.64
N GLU A 233 25.73 -9.08 34.39
CA GLU A 233 25.30 -10.39 33.88
C GLU A 233 23.81 -10.38 33.51
N ARG A 234 22.99 -9.74 34.35
CA ARG A 234 21.57 -9.53 34.11
C ARG A 234 21.32 -8.73 32.84
N ALA A 235 22.00 -7.60 32.67
CA ALA A 235 21.90 -6.77 31.47
C ALA A 235 22.31 -7.54 30.20
N LYS A 236 23.36 -8.37 30.27
CA LYS A 236 23.77 -9.22 29.14
C LYS A 236 22.67 -10.20 28.70
N LEU A 237 22.00 -10.84 29.66
CA LEU A 237 20.90 -11.76 29.37
C LEU A 237 19.65 -11.03 28.87
N LEU A 238 19.30 -9.89 29.47
CA LEU A 238 18.20 -9.06 29.01
C LEU A 238 18.44 -8.51 27.59
N SER A 239 19.67 -8.07 27.29
CA SER A 239 20.04 -7.60 25.95
C SER A 239 19.88 -8.72 24.92
N ALA A 240 20.34 -9.93 25.23
CA ALA A 240 20.15 -11.09 24.37
C ALA A 240 18.66 -11.36 24.10
N HIS A 241 17.82 -11.34 25.15
CA HIS A 241 16.37 -11.47 24.99
C HIS A 241 15.75 -10.35 24.13
N ASN A 242 16.04 -9.08 24.45
CA ASN A 242 15.45 -7.92 23.79
C ASN A 242 15.79 -7.89 22.29
N ARG A 243 17.02 -8.32 21.95
CA ARG A 243 17.49 -8.50 20.57
C ARG A 243 16.77 -9.64 19.86
N ASP A 244 16.71 -10.82 20.48
CA ASP A 244 15.99 -11.98 19.94
C ASP A 244 14.50 -11.63 19.67
N ALA A 245 13.88 -10.85 20.56
CA ALA A 245 12.51 -10.37 20.39
C ALA A 245 12.36 -9.42 19.20
N LEU A 246 13.32 -8.50 18.99
CA LEU A 246 13.33 -7.60 17.84
C LEU A 246 13.54 -8.35 16.52
N ASP A 247 14.45 -9.32 16.50
CA ASP A 247 14.74 -10.14 15.32
C ASP A 247 13.56 -11.05 14.95
N ALA A 248 12.90 -11.63 15.95
CA ALA A 248 11.67 -12.42 15.76
C ALA A 248 10.54 -11.57 15.18
N GLU A 249 10.37 -10.34 15.69
CA GLU A 249 9.39 -9.40 15.18
C GLU A 249 9.68 -9.02 13.72
N LEU A 250 10.92 -8.68 13.38
CA LEU A 250 11.30 -8.35 12.00
C LEU A 250 11.14 -9.55 11.05
N ALA A 251 11.34 -10.78 11.53
CA ALA A 251 11.01 -11.98 10.77
C ALA A 251 9.51 -12.10 10.50
N LEU A 252 8.66 -11.84 11.50
CA LEU A 252 7.21 -11.81 11.33
C LEU A 252 6.77 -10.71 10.35
N VAL A 253 7.36 -9.51 10.45
CA VAL A 253 7.10 -8.40 9.52
C VAL A 253 7.39 -8.81 8.07
N ARG A 254 8.50 -9.52 7.81
CA ARG A 254 8.79 -10.06 6.47
C ARG A 254 7.72 -11.04 5.98
N GLU A 255 7.23 -11.94 6.85
CA GLU A 255 6.11 -12.82 6.46
C GLU A 255 4.82 -12.04 6.18
N LYS A 256 4.53 -11.00 6.95
CA LYS A 256 3.39 -10.11 6.71
C LYS A 256 3.48 -9.37 5.39
N ILE A 257 4.68 -8.90 5.00
CA ILE A 257 4.92 -8.29 3.68
C ILE A 257 4.68 -9.31 2.57
N ARG A 258 5.22 -10.54 2.67
CA ARG A 258 5.00 -11.61 1.67
C ARG A 258 3.53 -11.96 1.52
N ALA A 259 2.79 -11.96 2.62
CA ALA A 259 1.36 -12.25 2.63
C ALA A 259 0.48 -11.06 2.22
N GLY A 260 1.02 -9.84 2.11
CA GLY A 260 0.27 -8.62 1.86
C GLY A 260 -0.65 -8.21 3.03
N THR A 261 -0.30 -8.57 4.26
CA THR A 261 -1.14 -8.35 5.46
C THR A 261 -0.46 -7.47 6.52
N LEU A 262 0.54 -6.67 6.12
CA LEU A 262 1.29 -5.83 7.06
C LEU A 262 0.41 -4.70 7.61
N ARG A 263 -0.42 -4.07 6.78
CA ARG A 263 -1.30 -2.99 7.23
C ARG A 263 -2.25 -3.45 8.34
N GLU A 264 -2.89 -4.60 8.18
CA GLU A 264 -3.79 -5.20 9.19
C GLU A 264 -3.04 -5.48 10.50
N TYR A 265 -1.81 -5.98 10.40
CA TYR A 265 -0.98 -6.22 11.57
C TYR A 265 -0.59 -4.90 12.28
N VAL A 266 -0.25 -3.86 11.51
CA VAL A 266 0.09 -2.53 12.01
C VAL A 266 -1.10 -1.83 12.67
N GLU A 267 -2.31 -1.97 12.13
CA GLU A 267 -3.54 -1.47 12.77
C GLU A 267 -3.73 -2.07 14.17
N GLY A 268 -3.43 -3.36 14.35
CA GLY A 268 -3.40 -3.98 15.67
C GLY A 268 -2.27 -3.45 16.57
N GLN A 269 -1.05 -3.35 16.04
CA GLN A 269 0.12 -2.89 16.80
C GLN A 269 0.06 -1.40 17.17
N CYS A 270 -0.65 -0.56 16.40
CA CYS A 270 -0.66 0.87 16.64
C CYS A 270 -1.26 1.27 18.01
N ARG A 271 -1.98 0.35 18.66
CA ARG A 271 -2.60 0.53 19.98
C ARG A 271 -1.65 0.33 21.15
N VAL A 272 -0.44 -0.19 20.93
CA VAL A 272 0.52 -0.45 22.01
C VAL A 272 1.04 0.87 22.61
N ARG A 273 1.21 1.92 21.79
CA ARG A 273 1.63 3.25 22.26
C ARG A 273 0.98 4.40 21.48
N PRO A 274 0.72 5.56 22.13
CA PRO A 274 0.12 6.72 21.48
C PRO A 274 0.85 7.20 20.21
N TRP A 275 2.18 7.17 20.21
CA TRP A 275 2.96 7.63 19.05
C TRP A 275 2.79 6.74 17.82
N LEU A 276 2.46 5.44 17.99
CA LEU A 276 2.19 4.54 16.87
C LEU A 276 0.83 4.85 16.25
N THR A 277 -0.20 5.05 17.07
CA THR A 277 -1.51 5.52 16.57
C THR A 277 -1.36 6.86 15.84
N ALA A 278 -0.55 7.78 16.36
CA ALA A 278 -0.27 9.05 15.69
C ALA A 278 0.47 8.87 14.36
N LEU A 279 1.48 7.98 14.28
CA LEU A 279 2.18 7.66 13.04
C LEU A 279 1.23 7.08 11.98
N LEU A 280 0.34 6.18 12.38
CA LEU A 280 -0.62 5.57 11.44
C LEU A 280 -1.54 6.63 10.84
N ARG A 281 -2.14 7.48 11.69
CA ARG A 281 -3.08 8.52 11.26
C ARG A 281 -2.42 9.59 10.41
N PHE A 282 -1.25 10.09 10.84
CA PHE A 282 -0.51 11.06 10.03
C PHE A 282 0.00 10.45 8.73
N GLY A 283 0.41 9.18 8.72
CA GLY A 283 0.79 8.46 7.51
C GLY A 283 -0.36 8.37 6.51
N ASP A 284 -1.58 8.11 6.97
CA ASP A 284 -2.77 8.10 6.12
C ASP A 284 -3.14 9.50 5.58
N PHE A 285 -2.84 10.56 6.33
CA PHE A 285 -3.01 11.95 5.86
C PHE A 285 -1.96 12.35 4.82
N GLU A 286 -0.77 11.76 4.86
CA GLU A 286 0.26 11.86 3.82
C GLU A 286 -0.07 10.94 2.63
N TYR A 287 -1.29 11.05 2.12
CA TYR A 287 -1.91 10.15 1.17
C TYR A 287 -1.02 9.86 -0.04
N SER A 288 -0.48 10.90 -0.68
CA SER A 288 0.35 10.77 -1.88
C SER A 288 1.58 9.89 -1.69
N TYR A 289 2.22 9.93 -0.51
CA TYR A 289 3.41 9.14 -0.23
C TYR A 289 3.09 7.63 -0.18
N LEU A 290 2.04 7.23 0.55
CA LEU A 290 1.64 5.83 0.65
C LEU A 290 0.93 5.35 -0.61
N GLU A 291 0.06 6.17 -1.21
CA GLU A 291 -0.76 5.81 -2.37
C GLU A 291 0.08 5.37 -3.56
N GLU A 292 1.18 6.07 -3.83
CA GLU A 292 2.12 5.72 -4.90
C GLU A 292 2.68 4.29 -4.77
N ARG A 293 2.82 3.80 -3.53
CA ARG A 293 3.51 2.56 -3.18
C ARG A 293 2.55 1.39 -2.91
N VAL A 294 1.27 1.67 -2.69
CA VAL A 294 0.24 0.66 -2.46
C VAL A 294 -0.25 0.09 -3.80
N PRO A 295 -0.24 -1.24 -4.00
CA PRO A 295 -0.64 -1.84 -5.27
C PRO A 295 -2.11 -1.55 -5.62
N ALA A 296 -2.42 -1.54 -6.92
CA ALA A 296 -3.77 -1.32 -7.44
C ALA A 296 -4.77 -2.39 -6.97
N PHE A 297 -4.29 -3.63 -6.80
CA PHE A 297 -5.04 -4.72 -6.17
C PHE A 297 -4.11 -5.70 -5.47
N ARG A 298 -4.69 -6.52 -4.58
CA ARG A 298 -4.02 -7.64 -3.90
C ARG A 298 -4.84 -8.92 -4.02
N GLN A 299 -4.23 -10.06 -3.72
CA GLN A 299 -4.90 -11.37 -3.75
C GLN A 299 -5.46 -11.77 -2.39
N ASN A 300 -4.92 -11.23 -1.30
CA ASN A 300 -5.38 -11.50 0.04
C ASN A 300 -6.60 -10.64 0.40
N GLN A 301 -7.33 -11.10 1.41
CA GLN A 301 -8.47 -10.38 1.97
C GLN A 301 -7.98 -9.14 2.73
N LEU A 302 -8.70 -8.04 2.55
CA LEU A 302 -8.53 -6.80 3.31
C LEU A 302 -9.41 -6.88 4.56
N LEU A 303 -8.84 -6.84 5.76
CA LEU A 303 -9.64 -6.78 6.99
C LEU A 303 -9.90 -5.31 7.35
N ALA A 304 -11.17 -4.95 7.47
CA ALA A 304 -11.63 -3.62 7.83
C ALA A 304 -12.36 -3.69 9.18
N ASP A 305 -11.57 -3.91 10.23
CA ASP A 305 -12.06 -4.13 11.61
C ASP A 305 -11.74 -2.95 12.54
N THR A 306 -11.12 -1.88 12.02
CA THR A 306 -10.73 -0.70 12.78
C THR A 306 -11.21 0.58 12.10
N SER A 307 -11.37 1.67 12.86
CA SER A 307 -11.71 2.99 12.30
C SER A 307 -10.63 3.49 11.33
N GLU A 308 -9.35 3.15 11.55
CA GLU A 308 -8.24 3.46 10.63
C GLU A 308 -8.33 2.70 9.29
N ALA A 309 -9.25 1.74 9.13
CA ALA A 309 -9.54 1.15 7.82
C ALA A 309 -10.27 2.12 6.89
N LEU A 310 -11.01 3.11 7.42
CA LEU A 310 -11.72 4.12 6.62
C LEU A 310 -10.76 5.03 5.84
N SER A 311 -9.63 5.36 6.45
CA SER A 311 -8.57 6.20 5.86
C SER A 311 -7.54 5.42 5.04
N ARG A 312 -7.71 4.10 4.95
CA ARG A 312 -6.76 3.24 4.23
C ARG A 312 -6.74 3.58 2.74
N ILE A 313 -5.56 3.58 2.15
CA ILE A 313 -5.33 3.94 0.74
C ILE A 313 -6.26 3.20 -0.21
N GLU A 314 -6.42 1.88 -0.09
CA GLU A 314 -7.27 1.11 -1.02
C GLU A 314 -8.74 1.51 -0.95
N VAL A 315 -9.22 1.92 0.24
CA VAL A 315 -10.59 2.38 0.48
C VAL A 315 -10.79 3.76 -0.13
N VAL A 316 -9.91 4.70 0.21
CA VAL A 316 -9.97 6.08 -0.28
C VAL A 316 -9.80 6.13 -1.80
N ARG A 317 -8.84 5.37 -2.36
CA ARG A 317 -8.62 5.28 -3.81
C ARG A 317 -9.85 4.72 -4.52
N PHE A 318 -10.48 3.68 -3.98
CA PHE A 318 -11.70 3.12 -4.58
C PHE A 318 -12.81 4.16 -4.60
N ALA A 319 -13.08 4.82 -3.46
CA ALA A 319 -14.09 5.86 -3.37
C ALA A 319 -13.81 7.02 -4.35
N GLN A 320 -12.57 7.54 -4.38
CA GLN A 320 -12.15 8.59 -5.32
C GLN A 320 -12.36 8.17 -6.78
N ARG A 321 -11.92 6.97 -7.18
CA ARG A 321 -12.10 6.49 -8.56
C ARG A 321 -13.56 6.26 -8.92
N VAL A 322 -14.42 5.86 -7.99
CA VAL A 322 -15.87 5.83 -8.20
C VAL A 322 -16.43 7.24 -8.42
N GLN A 323 -15.98 8.24 -7.67
CA GLN A 323 -16.46 9.61 -7.87
C GLN A 323 -15.94 10.23 -9.17
N GLU A 324 -14.67 10.02 -9.50
CA GLU A 324 -13.97 10.70 -10.59
C GLU A 324 -14.18 10.00 -11.93
N ARG A 325 -14.06 8.67 -11.96
CA ARG A 325 -13.87 7.88 -13.20
C ARG A 325 -15.06 7.00 -13.58
N TYR A 326 -15.96 6.68 -12.65
CA TYR A 326 -17.14 5.88 -12.95
C TYR A 326 -18.22 6.71 -13.65
N ALA A 327 -18.88 6.10 -14.63
CA ALA A 327 -20.04 6.66 -15.31
C ALA A 327 -21.21 5.67 -15.18
N PRO A 328 -22.33 6.06 -14.56
CA PRO A 328 -23.46 5.17 -14.40
C PRO A 328 -24.15 4.84 -15.73
N PRO A 329 -24.87 3.71 -15.79
CA PRO A 329 -25.81 3.45 -16.87
C PRO A 329 -26.86 4.57 -16.99
N ASP A 330 -27.25 4.91 -18.23
CA ASP A 330 -28.31 5.90 -18.51
C ASP A 330 -29.70 5.33 -18.19
N LEU A 331 -30.09 5.39 -16.91
CA LEU A 331 -31.36 4.91 -16.39
C LEU A 331 -31.99 5.95 -15.47
N ASP A 332 -33.33 6.00 -15.46
CA ASP A 332 -34.08 6.97 -14.67
C ASP A 332 -34.17 6.59 -13.17
N ILE A 333 -34.04 5.29 -12.84
CA ILE A 333 -34.28 4.75 -11.50
C ILE A 333 -32.96 4.29 -10.88
N LEU A 334 -32.63 4.83 -9.72
CA LEU A 334 -31.58 4.33 -8.83
C LEU A 334 -32.19 3.48 -7.72
N LEU A 335 -31.63 2.30 -7.47
CA LEU A 335 -31.94 1.46 -6.33
C LEU A 335 -30.72 1.34 -5.42
N LEU A 336 -30.85 1.88 -4.21
CA LEU A 336 -29.88 1.74 -3.13
C LEU A 336 -30.15 0.45 -2.36
N LEU A 337 -29.12 -0.38 -2.22
CA LEU A 337 -29.16 -1.68 -1.54
C LEU A 337 -28.11 -1.72 -0.40
N PRO A 338 -28.32 -2.55 0.63
CA PRO A 338 -27.31 -2.78 1.65
C PRO A 338 -26.30 -3.83 1.17
N CYS A 339 -25.13 -3.85 1.80
CA CYS A 339 -24.11 -4.86 1.50
C CYS A 339 -24.51 -6.27 1.94
N ALA A 340 -23.66 -7.25 1.64
CA ALA A 340 -23.82 -8.63 2.08
C ALA A 340 -22.47 -9.22 2.49
N ALA A 341 -22.49 -10.16 3.45
CA ALA A 341 -21.28 -10.87 3.89
C ALA A 341 -20.63 -11.65 2.74
N LYS A 342 -21.44 -12.33 1.92
CA LYS A 342 -20.95 -13.03 0.73
C LYS A 342 -20.73 -12.04 -0.42
N LYS A 343 -19.52 -12.03 -0.97
CA LYS A 343 -19.10 -11.23 -2.12
C LYS A 343 -18.73 -12.12 -3.32
N PRO A 344 -18.87 -11.65 -4.58
CA PRO A 344 -19.54 -10.40 -4.97
C PRO A 344 -21.03 -10.39 -4.53
N TYR A 345 -21.58 -9.20 -4.29
CA TYR A 345 -22.87 -9.09 -3.63
C TYR A 345 -24.00 -9.78 -4.39
N SER A 346 -23.98 -9.72 -5.73
CA SER A 346 -25.01 -10.33 -6.59
C SER A 346 -25.23 -11.81 -6.34
N ILE A 347 -24.23 -12.57 -5.85
CA ILE A 347 -24.35 -14.02 -5.58
C ILE A 347 -24.71 -14.34 -4.12
N SER A 348 -24.93 -13.32 -3.29
CA SER A 348 -25.43 -13.48 -1.92
C SER A 348 -26.91 -13.86 -1.91
N GLN A 349 -27.36 -14.53 -0.84
CA GLN A 349 -28.75 -14.96 -0.73
C GLN A 349 -29.73 -13.78 -0.72
N SER A 350 -29.39 -12.68 -0.05
CA SER A 350 -30.23 -11.47 0.01
C SER A 350 -30.34 -10.81 -1.35
N HIS A 351 -29.22 -10.56 -2.04
CA HIS A 351 -29.24 -9.93 -3.36
C HIS A 351 -29.92 -10.81 -4.42
N GLN A 352 -29.75 -12.14 -4.37
CA GLN A 352 -30.50 -13.04 -5.24
C GLN A 352 -32.02 -12.91 -5.05
N LYS A 353 -32.50 -12.72 -3.82
CA LYS A 353 -33.93 -12.43 -3.57
C LYS A 353 -34.34 -11.08 -4.17
N PHE A 354 -33.54 -10.01 -4.00
CA PHE A 354 -33.83 -8.70 -4.60
C PHE A 354 -33.91 -8.79 -6.13
N ILE A 355 -32.94 -9.45 -6.76
CA ILE A 355 -32.88 -9.67 -8.21
C ILE A 355 -34.12 -10.43 -8.71
N LEU A 356 -34.49 -11.53 -8.04
CA LEU A 356 -35.66 -12.32 -8.39
C LEU A 356 -36.97 -11.53 -8.23
N THR A 357 -37.07 -10.73 -7.17
CA THR A 357 -38.23 -9.86 -6.89
C THR A 357 -38.41 -8.78 -7.95
N LEU A 358 -37.33 -8.13 -8.38
CA LEU A 358 -37.38 -7.13 -9.46
C LEU A 358 -37.78 -7.77 -10.79
N GLY A 359 -37.32 -8.99 -11.06
CA GLY A 359 -37.70 -9.78 -12.25
C GLY A 359 -37.56 -8.98 -13.54
N LYS A 360 -38.67 -8.84 -14.30
CA LYS A 360 -38.70 -8.10 -15.57
C LYS A 360 -38.43 -6.59 -15.44
N TYR A 361 -38.50 -6.03 -14.23
CA TYR A 361 -38.29 -4.61 -13.96
C TYR A 361 -36.82 -4.27 -13.71
N ARG A 362 -35.96 -5.24 -13.38
CA ARG A 362 -34.54 -5.00 -13.08
C ARG A 362 -33.80 -4.24 -14.20
N LYS A 363 -34.18 -4.48 -15.46
CA LYS A 363 -33.62 -3.79 -16.64
C LYS A 363 -33.80 -2.26 -16.66
N PHE A 364 -34.65 -1.71 -15.80
CA PHE A 364 -34.92 -0.27 -15.70
C PHE A 364 -34.19 0.40 -14.53
N VAL A 365 -33.46 -0.38 -13.73
CA VAL A 365 -32.93 0.03 -12.43
C VAL A 365 -31.41 -0.05 -12.44
N HIS A 366 -30.77 1.05 -12.05
CA HIS A 366 -29.35 1.04 -11.69
C HIS A 366 -29.20 0.67 -10.21
N GLU A 367 -28.35 -0.30 -9.90
CA GLU A 367 -28.17 -0.82 -8.54
C GLU A 367 -26.85 -0.28 -7.93
N VAL A 368 -26.94 0.39 -6.78
CA VAL A 368 -25.77 0.83 -6.01
C VAL A 368 -25.86 0.29 -4.59
N ILE A 369 -24.76 -0.31 -4.12
CA ILE A 369 -24.67 -0.95 -2.81
C ILE A 369 -23.98 0.00 -1.84
N ILE A 370 -24.62 0.31 -0.71
CA ILE A 370 -24.03 1.08 0.38
C ILE A 370 -23.26 0.13 1.29
N THR A 371 -22.03 0.49 1.66
CA THR A 371 -21.20 -0.34 2.56
C THR A 371 -20.12 0.47 3.29
N SER A 372 -19.69 -0.04 4.45
CA SER A 372 -18.48 0.38 5.15
C SER A 372 -17.39 -0.68 4.92
N PRO A 373 -16.13 -0.30 4.65
CA PRO A 373 -15.61 1.07 4.60
C PRO A 373 -15.71 1.74 3.22
N LEU A 374 -16.17 1.06 2.16
CA LEU A 374 -16.01 1.56 0.78
C LEU A 374 -16.95 2.70 0.37
N GLY A 375 -17.89 3.10 1.23
CA GLY A 375 -18.90 4.10 0.90
C GLY A 375 -20.01 3.51 0.05
N ILE A 376 -19.81 3.56 -1.27
CA ILE A 376 -20.76 3.03 -2.25
C ILE A 376 -20.05 2.15 -3.28
N VAL A 377 -20.73 1.10 -3.73
CA VAL A 377 -20.25 0.17 -4.74
C VAL A 377 -21.33 0.03 -5.80
N PRO A 378 -21.17 0.64 -6.99
CA PRO A 378 -22.02 0.33 -8.14
C PRO A 378 -21.96 -1.17 -8.47
N ARG A 379 -23.08 -1.76 -8.88
CA ARG A 379 -23.17 -3.20 -9.19
C ARG A 379 -22.12 -3.66 -10.19
N GLU A 380 -21.79 -2.80 -11.14
CA GLU A 380 -20.80 -3.01 -12.19
C GLU A 380 -19.36 -3.15 -11.65
N LEU A 381 -19.11 -2.65 -10.44
CA LEU A 381 -17.81 -2.68 -9.78
C LEU A 381 -17.74 -3.67 -8.61
N GLU A 382 -18.76 -4.52 -8.41
CA GLU A 382 -18.83 -5.42 -7.25
C GLU A 382 -17.73 -6.51 -7.20
N LEU A 383 -17.04 -6.75 -8.32
CA LEU A 383 -15.87 -7.64 -8.41
C LEU A 383 -14.55 -6.90 -8.24
N THR A 384 -14.55 -5.60 -8.51
CA THR A 384 -13.37 -4.76 -8.59
C THR A 384 -12.76 -4.61 -7.21
N TYR A 385 -11.48 -4.94 -7.07
CA TYR A 385 -10.78 -4.78 -5.79
C TYR A 385 -10.89 -3.33 -5.27
N PRO A 386 -11.19 -3.10 -3.98
CA PRO A 386 -11.35 -4.09 -2.90
C PRO A 386 -12.79 -4.58 -2.66
N ALA A 387 -13.79 -4.23 -3.50
CA ALA A 387 -15.22 -4.49 -3.25
C ALA A 387 -15.57 -5.97 -3.02
N ALA A 388 -14.92 -6.88 -3.73
CA ALA A 388 -15.11 -8.32 -3.53
C ALA A 388 -14.18 -8.95 -2.47
N HIS A 389 -13.24 -8.17 -1.91
CA HIS A 389 -12.06 -8.69 -1.22
C HIS A 389 -11.90 -8.17 0.20
N TYR A 390 -12.75 -7.28 0.68
CA TYR A 390 -12.72 -6.89 2.08
C TYR A 390 -13.51 -7.86 2.97
N ASP A 391 -13.22 -7.87 4.26
CA ASP A 391 -14.07 -8.38 5.33
C ASP A 391 -14.25 -7.30 6.40
N THR A 392 -15.32 -7.40 7.17
CA THR A 392 -15.57 -6.49 8.28
C THR A 392 -16.44 -7.16 9.33
N ALA A 393 -16.27 -6.76 10.58
CA ALA A 393 -17.13 -7.18 11.67
C ALA A 393 -18.59 -6.70 11.45
N VAL A 394 -19.49 -7.62 11.12
CA VAL A 394 -20.92 -7.30 10.93
C VAL A 394 -21.64 -7.27 12.28
N THR A 395 -21.54 -6.13 12.98
CA THR A 395 -22.23 -5.91 14.27
C THR A 395 -23.62 -5.30 14.12
N GLY A 396 -23.92 -4.71 12.96
CA GLY A 396 -25.12 -3.91 12.72
C GLY A 396 -25.08 -2.51 13.36
N HIS A 397 -24.00 -2.19 14.10
CA HIS A 397 -23.76 -0.87 14.67
C HIS A 397 -22.68 -0.16 13.85
N TRP A 398 -22.99 1.04 13.35
CA TRP A 398 -22.04 1.90 12.66
C TRP A 398 -21.78 3.13 13.53
N ASP A 399 -20.52 3.45 13.74
CA ASP A 399 -20.14 4.65 14.47
C ASP A 399 -20.36 5.92 13.63
N GLU A 400 -20.17 7.09 14.25
CA GLU A 400 -20.43 8.36 13.57
C GLU A 400 -19.41 8.68 12.48
N ASP A 401 -18.16 8.22 12.62
CA ASP A 401 -17.12 8.42 11.61
C ASP A 401 -17.42 7.58 10.36
N GLU A 402 -17.85 6.33 10.54
CA GLU A 402 -18.33 5.45 9.46
C GLU A 402 -19.54 6.07 8.75
N LYS A 403 -20.55 6.51 9.51
CA LYS A 403 -21.74 7.16 8.94
C LYS A 403 -21.38 8.42 8.18
N ALA A 404 -20.52 9.28 8.72
CA ALA A 404 -20.08 10.51 8.07
C ALA A 404 -19.32 10.22 6.77
N TRP A 405 -18.39 9.27 6.80
CA TRP A 405 -17.62 8.84 5.62
C TRP A 405 -18.53 8.31 4.51
N VAL A 406 -19.41 7.36 4.83
CA VAL A 406 -20.30 6.75 3.83
C VAL A 406 -21.34 7.74 3.32
N SER A 407 -21.87 8.62 4.19
CA SER A 407 -22.77 9.71 3.77
C SER A 407 -22.08 10.66 2.79
N GLY A 408 -20.82 11.04 3.05
CA GLY A 408 -20.04 11.88 2.13
C GLY A 408 -19.82 11.24 0.76
N CYS A 409 -19.57 9.93 0.72
CA CYS A 409 -19.45 9.18 -0.53
C CYS A 409 -20.77 9.15 -1.33
N LEU A 410 -21.89 8.88 -0.65
CA LEU A 410 -23.21 8.85 -1.30
C LEU A 410 -23.64 10.25 -1.76
N GLU A 411 -23.39 11.28 -0.95
CA GLU A 411 -23.67 12.68 -1.28
C GLU A 411 -22.91 13.12 -2.54
N ALA A 412 -21.59 12.88 -2.59
CA ALA A 412 -20.78 13.22 -3.75
C ALA A 412 -21.30 12.55 -5.03
N TYR A 413 -21.72 11.29 -4.91
CA TYR A 413 -22.26 10.52 -6.03
C TYR A 413 -23.59 11.08 -6.54
N LEU A 414 -24.55 11.32 -5.64
CA LEU A 414 -25.88 11.83 -6.00
C LEU A 414 -25.85 13.30 -6.44
N SER A 415 -24.86 14.07 -6.01
CA SER A 415 -24.64 15.45 -6.48
C SER A 415 -24.18 15.50 -7.94
N LYS A 416 -23.43 14.48 -8.39
CA LYS A 416 -22.91 14.39 -9.76
C LYS A 416 -23.89 13.69 -10.72
N HIS A 417 -24.70 12.77 -10.21
CA HIS A 417 -25.55 11.91 -11.03
C HIS A 417 -27.04 12.10 -10.72
N GLY A 418 -27.76 12.72 -11.66
CA GLY A 418 -29.19 12.94 -11.56
C GLY A 418 -30.00 11.70 -11.93
N TYR A 419 -30.79 11.20 -11.00
CA TYR A 419 -31.83 10.19 -11.23
C TYR A 419 -33.20 10.84 -11.09
N LYS A 420 -34.19 10.40 -11.88
CA LYS A 420 -35.57 10.90 -11.73
C LYS A 420 -36.24 10.35 -10.48
N THR A 421 -35.88 9.14 -10.09
CA THR A 421 -36.42 8.50 -8.89
C THR A 421 -35.34 7.68 -8.20
N ILE A 422 -35.22 7.86 -6.89
CA ILE A 422 -34.30 7.12 -6.03
C ILE A 422 -35.14 6.26 -5.09
N VAL A 423 -34.91 4.95 -5.14
CA VAL A 423 -35.53 3.97 -4.25
C VAL A 423 -34.47 3.43 -3.33
N ALA A 424 -34.73 3.41 -2.02
CA ALA A 424 -33.84 2.83 -1.03
C ALA A 424 -34.49 1.61 -0.38
N HIS A 425 -33.89 0.44 -0.60
CA HIS A 425 -34.31 -0.81 0.01
C HIS A 425 -33.32 -1.20 1.11
N VAL A 426 -33.28 -0.37 2.16
CA VAL A 426 -32.30 -0.41 3.23
C VAL A 426 -32.95 -0.14 4.59
N ASP A 427 -32.31 -0.57 5.67
CA ASP A 427 -32.75 -0.40 7.05
C ASP A 427 -31.59 0.09 7.95
N GLY A 428 -31.88 0.34 9.24
CA GLY A 428 -30.89 0.69 10.25
C GLY A 428 -29.97 1.86 9.83
N ALA A 429 -28.66 1.68 10.02
CA ALA A 429 -27.65 2.69 9.71
C ALA A 429 -27.64 3.10 8.22
N TYR A 430 -27.94 2.17 7.30
CA TYR A 430 -28.02 2.47 5.87
C TYR A 430 -29.16 3.43 5.54
N ARG A 431 -30.31 3.28 6.21
CA ARG A 431 -31.45 4.18 6.07
C ARG A 431 -31.13 5.57 6.61
N GLU A 432 -30.51 5.64 7.79
CA GLU A 432 -30.06 6.89 8.40
C GLU A 432 -29.11 7.67 7.47
N ILE A 433 -28.17 6.98 6.82
CA ILE A 433 -27.29 7.57 5.80
C ILE A 433 -28.09 8.16 4.63
N CYS A 434 -29.06 7.39 4.10
CA CYS A 434 -29.90 7.87 3.01
C CYS A 434 -30.71 9.10 3.41
N GLU A 435 -31.28 9.12 4.63
CA GLU A 435 -32.06 10.25 5.16
C GLU A 435 -31.18 11.50 5.34
N ARG A 436 -29.97 11.37 5.89
CA ARG A 436 -29.00 12.47 6.01
C ARG A 436 -28.66 13.08 4.66
N VAL A 437 -28.39 12.25 3.64
CA VAL A 437 -28.05 12.72 2.29
C VAL A 437 -29.26 13.33 1.58
N ALA A 438 -30.45 12.74 1.76
CA ALA A 438 -31.70 13.26 1.21
C ALA A 438 -32.01 14.68 1.72
N GLU A 439 -31.90 14.88 3.05
CA GLU A 439 -32.07 16.19 3.68
C GLU A 439 -31.05 17.20 3.16
N LYS A 440 -29.77 16.81 3.10
CA LYS A 440 -28.69 17.71 2.69
C LYS A 440 -28.79 18.15 1.23
N LEU A 441 -29.19 17.25 0.33
CA LEU A 441 -29.33 17.54 -1.10
C LEU A 441 -30.72 18.04 -1.50
N GLY A 442 -31.70 18.00 -0.60
CA GLY A 442 -33.08 18.36 -0.91
C GLY A 442 -33.73 17.43 -1.94
N ILE A 443 -33.43 16.13 -1.87
CA ILE A 443 -33.93 15.11 -2.81
C ILE A 443 -34.88 14.15 -2.10
N ASP A 444 -35.87 13.65 -2.84
CA ASP A 444 -36.81 12.65 -2.34
C ASP A 444 -36.28 11.22 -2.57
N ILE A 445 -36.29 10.41 -1.51
CA ILE A 445 -35.94 8.99 -1.56
C ILE A 445 -37.14 8.15 -1.12
N VAL A 446 -37.53 7.17 -1.93
CA VAL A 446 -38.63 6.25 -1.62
C VAL A 446 -38.11 5.02 -0.89
N TYR A 447 -38.53 4.82 0.36
CA TYR A 447 -38.11 3.69 1.19
C TYR A 447 -39.07 2.50 1.06
N THR A 448 -38.53 1.29 0.89
CA THR A 448 -39.34 0.08 0.63
C THR A 448 -39.16 -1.03 1.68
N ALA A 449 -38.21 -0.88 2.61
CA ALA A 449 -37.96 -1.85 3.67
C ALA A 449 -38.99 -1.76 4.80
N GLY A 450 -39.57 -2.89 5.19
CA GLY A 450 -40.34 -3.08 6.43
C GLY A 450 -39.46 -3.62 7.57
N GLU A 451 -39.95 -4.60 8.34
CA GLU A 451 -39.22 -5.18 9.49
C GLU A 451 -37.91 -5.89 9.12
N SER A 452 -37.86 -6.52 7.94
CA SER A 452 -36.66 -7.17 7.42
C SER A 452 -36.59 -7.02 5.91
N LEU A 453 -35.41 -6.74 5.38
CA LEU A 453 -35.16 -6.53 3.96
C LEU A 453 -35.62 -7.71 3.08
N THR A 454 -35.56 -8.94 3.59
CA THR A 454 -35.94 -10.13 2.80
C THR A 454 -37.29 -10.73 3.17
N SER A 455 -38.10 -10.02 3.97
CA SER A 455 -39.47 -10.42 4.26
C SER A 455 -40.36 -10.32 3.02
N TYR A 456 -41.44 -11.10 2.99
CA TYR A 456 -42.40 -11.05 1.87
C TYR A 456 -42.96 -9.63 1.67
N GLU A 457 -43.27 -8.93 2.76
CA GLU A 457 -43.78 -7.57 2.73
C GLU A 457 -42.78 -6.59 2.09
N SER A 458 -41.53 -6.57 2.56
CA SER A 458 -40.49 -5.68 2.02
C SER A 458 -40.21 -5.95 0.54
N LEU A 459 -40.17 -7.23 0.13
CA LEU A 459 -39.98 -7.61 -1.26
C LEU A 459 -41.20 -7.23 -2.13
N SER A 460 -42.42 -7.38 -1.61
CA SER A 460 -43.64 -6.92 -2.26
C SER A 460 -43.64 -5.40 -2.45
N ASN A 461 -43.27 -4.65 -1.42
CA ASN A 461 -43.13 -3.19 -1.47
C ASN A 461 -42.10 -2.76 -2.51
N LEU A 462 -40.90 -3.36 -2.49
CA LEU A 462 -39.86 -3.11 -3.50
C LEU A 462 -40.40 -3.32 -4.92
N LYS A 463 -41.02 -4.47 -5.16
CA LYS A 463 -41.58 -4.79 -6.48
C LYS A 463 -42.66 -3.79 -6.90
N ASN A 464 -43.64 -3.53 -6.03
CA ASN A 464 -44.78 -2.68 -6.33
C ASN A 464 -44.35 -1.21 -6.57
N THR A 465 -43.38 -0.72 -5.80
CA THR A 465 -42.80 0.63 -6.00
C THR A 465 -42.08 0.74 -7.34
N VAL A 466 -41.21 -0.22 -7.69
CA VAL A 466 -40.52 -0.17 -8.99
C VAL A 466 -41.50 -0.35 -10.14
N GLU A 467 -42.48 -1.24 -9.99
CA GLU A 467 -43.55 -1.45 -10.97
C GLU A 467 -44.39 -0.20 -11.20
N SER A 468 -44.79 0.51 -10.14
CA SER A 468 -45.59 1.74 -10.25
C SER A 468 -44.83 2.86 -10.95
N ILE A 469 -43.52 3.01 -10.66
CA ILE A 469 -42.65 3.97 -11.36
C ILE A 469 -42.58 3.62 -12.86
N CYS A 470 -42.39 2.34 -13.20
CA CYS A 470 -42.28 1.89 -14.58
C CYS A 470 -43.58 2.07 -15.41
N ILE A 471 -44.74 2.13 -14.75
CA ILE A 471 -46.06 2.30 -15.39
C ILE A 471 -46.48 3.79 -15.44
N SER A 472 -45.81 4.66 -14.68
CA SER A 472 -46.13 6.09 -14.63
C SER A 472 -45.94 6.79 -16.00
N GLU A 473 -46.79 7.78 -16.28
CA GLU A 473 -46.77 8.53 -17.56
C GLU A 473 -45.45 9.30 -17.79
N ASN A 474 -44.73 9.64 -16.72
CA ASN A 474 -43.49 10.43 -16.77
C ASN A 474 -42.22 9.57 -16.92
N PHE A 475 -42.35 8.25 -16.97
CA PHE A 475 -41.20 7.34 -17.10
C PHE A 475 -40.67 7.31 -18.53
N SER A 476 -39.37 7.59 -18.74
CA SER A 476 -38.80 7.67 -20.10
C SER A 476 -38.62 6.31 -20.79
N GLN A 477 -38.95 5.21 -20.12
CA GLN A 477 -38.76 3.84 -20.60
C GLN A 477 -37.30 3.46 -20.93
N LYS A 478 -36.32 4.25 -20.48
CA LYS A 478 -34.89 3.91 -20.52
C LYS A 478 -34.66 2.57 -19.84
N LYS A 479 -34.08 1.63 -20.57
CA LYS A 479 -33.90 0.24 -20.15
C LYS A 479 -32.61 -0.31 -20.71
N GLN A 480 -32.12 -1.38 -20.10
CA GLN A 480 -30.92 -2.08 -20.55
C GLN A 480 -31.25 -3.53 -20.83
N ASN A 481 -30.97 -3.97 -22.05
CA ASN A 481 -31.04 -5.37 -22.37
C ASN A 481 -29.80 -6.13 -21.81
N ALA A 482 -29.81 -7.45 -21.90
CA ALA A 482 -28.72 -8.28 -21.33
C ALA A 482 -27.35 -8.07 -22.00
N GLU A 483 -27.30 -7.53 -23.22
CA GLU A 483 -26.05 -7.16 -23.90
C GLU A 483 -25.53 -5.81 -23.39
N GLU A 484 -26.43 -4.83 -23.26
CA GLU A 484 -26.13 -3.50 -22.69
C GLU A 484 -25.65 -3.61 -21.23
N GLU A 485 -26.30 -4.43 -20.40
CA GLU A 485 -25.89 -4.67 -19.01
C GLU A 485 -24.44 -5.18 -18.93
N LYS A 486 -24.08 -6.16 -19.77
CA LYS A 486 -22.70 -6.67 -19.84
C LYS A 486 -21.72 -5.62 -20.34
N LYS A 487 -22.12 -4.80 -21.32
CA LYS A 487 -21.30 -3.73 -21.89
C LYS A 487 -21.03 -2.66 -20.84
N ASN A 488 -22.06 -2.25 -20.09
CA ASN A 488 -21.93 -1.27 -19.01
C ASN A 488 -21.06 -1.80 -17.88
N PHE A 489 -21.17 -3.09 -17.53
CA PHE A 489 -20.27 -3.73 -16.57
C PHE A 489 -18.80 -3.58 -16.98
N VAL A 490 -18.44 -4.01 -18.20
CA VAL A 490 -17.06 -3.92 -18.68
C VAL A 490 -16.62 -2.47 -18.85
N LYS A 491 -17.52 -1.57 -19.28
CA LYS A 491 -17.24 -0.14 -19.41
C LYS A 491 -16.95 0.51 -18.06
N ALA A 492 -17.69 0.17 -17.02
CA ALA A 492 -17.46 0.67 -15.67
C ALA A 492 -16.11 0.21 -15.12
N VAL A 493 -15.77 -1.09 -15.25
CA VAL A 493 -14.45 -1.61 -14.84
C VAL A 493 -13.33 -0.92 -15.63
N ALA A 494 -13.50 -0.75 -16.94
CA ALA A 494 -12.55 -0.02 -17.77
C ALA A 494 -12.38 1.44 -17.31
N GLY A 495 -13.48 2.15 -17.05
CA GLY A 495 -13.45 3.53 -16.57
C GLY A 495 -12.75 3.65 -15.21
N TYR A 496 -13.08 2.77 -14.27
CA TYR A 496 -12.41 2.69 -12.97
C TYR A 496 -10.90 2.47 -13.10
N GLN A 497 -10.49 1.56 -13.98
CA GLN A 497 -9.09 1.16 -14.13
C GLN A 497 -8.26 2.16 -14.95
N PHE A 498 -8.76 2.60 -16.10
CA PHE A 498 -8.00 3.37 -17.10
C PHE A 498 -8.44 4.84 -17.24
N GLY A 499 -9.46 5.28 -16.51
CA GLY A 499 -10.02 6.62 -16.65
C GLY A 499 -10.50 6.89 -18.08
N GLU A 500 -10.07 8.01 -18.65
CA GLU A 500 -10.39 8.43 -20.03
C GLU A 500 -9.97 7.39 -21.08
N GLY A 501 -8.94 6.58 -20.80
CA GLY A 501 -8.50 5.48 -21.66
C GLY A 501 -9.59 4.45 -21.97
N ALA A 502 -10.59 4.33 -21.10
CA ALA A 502 -11.72 3.43 -21.28
C ALA A 502 -12.57 3.77 -22.51
N GLU A 503 -12.70 5.05 -22.86
CA GLU A 503 -13.58 5.50 -23.95
C GLU A 503 -13.13 4.93 -25.31
N PHE A 504 -11.81 4.78 -25.52
CA PHE A 504 -11.27 4.26 -26.76
C PHE A 504 -11.67 2.80 -27.03
N LEU A 505 -11.88 1.98 -25.98
CA LEU A 505 -12.36 0.61 -26.11
C LEU A 505 -13.80 0.52 -26.62
N PHE A 506 -14.57 1.61 -26.49
CA PHE A 506 -15.98 1.70 -26.87
C PHE A 506 -16.24 2.79 -27.92
N SER A 507 -15.19 3.31 -28.56
CA SER A 507 -15.27 4.38 -29.55
C SER A 507 -15.94 3.93 -30.85
N GLU A 508 -16.42 4.89 -31.64
CA GLU A 508 -17.08 4.62 -32.92
C GLU A 508 -16.15 3.90 -33.93
N GLU A 509 -14.83 4.14 -33.86
CA GLU A 509 -13.81 3.49 -34.69
C GLU A 509 -13.77 1.97 -34.48
N VAL A 510 -14.06 1.52 -33.26
CA VAL A 510 -14.14 0.09 -32.90
C VAL A 510 -15.40 -0.56 -33.48
N GLY A 511 -16.38 0.24 -33.89
CA GLY A 511 -17.70 -0.21 -34.32
C GLY A 511 -18.57 -0.60 -33.13
N ASN A 512 -19.19 -1.78 -33.19
CA ASN A 512 -20.01 -2.28 -32.09
C ASN A 512 -19.26 -3.37 -31.29
N PRO A 513 -18.52 -3.01 -30.23
CA PRO A 513 -17.85 -4.00 -29.40
C PRO A 513 -18.87 -4.83 -28.61
N VAL A 514 -18.63 -6.14 -28.56
CA VAL A 514 -19.54 -7.13 -27.96
C VAL A 514 -18.87 -7.80 -26.77
N VAL A 515 -19.61 -7.96 -25.68
CA VAL A 515 -19.15 -8.69 -24.50
C VAL A 515 -19.61 -10.16 -24.58
N LYS A 516 -18.63 -11.07 -24.59
CA LYS A 516 -18.84 -12.52 -24.58
C LYS A 516 -18.51 -13.12 -23.21
N GLY A 517 -18.91 -14.37 -23.01
CA GLY A 517 -18.69 -15.09 -21.75
C GLY A 517 -19.85 -14.95 -20.76
N ARG A 518 -19.81 -15.79 -19.72
CA ARG A 518 -20.73 -15.72 -18.57
C ARG A 518 -20.01 -15.00 -17.44
N PHE A 519 -20.75 -14.25 -16.64
CA PHE A 519 -20.23 -13.67 -15.40
C PHE A 519 -19.62 -14.78 -14.53
N PRO A 520 -18.44 -14.58 -13.90
CA PRO A 520 -17.62 -13.35 -13.87
C PRO A 520 -16.52 -13.28 -14.94
N LYS A 521 -16.58 -14.06 -16.02
CA LYS A 521 -15.51 -14.20 -17.04
C LYS A 521 -15.82 -13.47 -18.34
N TYR A 522 -16.17 -12.19 -18.24
CA TYR A 522 -16.49 -11.38 -19.42
C TYR A 522 -15.25 -11.09 -20.27
N GLN A 523 -15.46 -11.06 -21.59
CA GLN A 523 -14.44 -10.78 -22.59
C GLN A 523 -14.98 -9.77 -23.61
N LEU A 524 -14.25 -8.70 -23.86
CA LEU A 524 -14.62 -7.66 -24.81
C LEU A 524 -14.03 -7.96 -26.18
N PHE A 525 -14.84 -7.90 -27.24
CA PHE A 525 -14.42 -8.16 -28.62
C PHE A 525 -14.84 -7.05 -29.58
N ALA A 526 -13.97 -6.73 -30.53
CA ALA A 526 -14.30 -5.98 -31.74
C ALA A 526 -14.24 -6.92 -32.95
N GLY A 527 -15.40 -7.35 -33.44
CA GLY A 527 -15.50 -8.40 -34.46
C GLY A 527 -14.88 -9.72 -33.99
N LYS A 528 -13.75 -10.12 -34.59
CA LYS A 528 -13.00 -11.34 -34.23
C LYS A 528 -11.83 -11.07 -33.27
N LYS A 529 -11.46 -9.81 -33.06
CA LYS A 529 -10.33 -9.41 -32.21
C LYS A 529 -10.80 -9.25 -30.77
N GLN A 530 -10.14 -9.90 -29.85
CA GLN A 530 -10.33 -9.67 -28.42
C GLN A 530 -9.67 -8.34 -28.07
N LEU A 531 -10.30 -7.52 -27.23
CA LEU A 531 -9.75 -6.25 -26.76
C LEU A 531 -9.29 -6.37 -25.31
N ALA A 532 -10.13 -6.93 -24.44
CA ALA A 532 -9.85 -7.05 -23.01
C ALA A 532 -10.54 -8.27 -22.41
N THR A 533 -10.10 -8.69 -21.22
CA THR A 533 -10.70 -9.78 -20.45
C THR A 533 -10.77 -9.43 -18.98
N LEU A 534 -11.95 -9.60 -18.40
CA LEU A 534 -12.15 -9.45 -16.96
C LEU A 534 -11.49 -10.60 -16.23
N ILE A 535 -10.65 -10.27 -15.24
CA ILE A 535 -9.98 -11.23 -14.38
C ILE A 535 -10.76 -11.35 -13.07
N PRO A 536 -11.51 -12.46 -12.84
CA PRO A 536 -12.41 -12.57 -11.71
C PRO A 536 -11.75 -12.46 -10.34
N GLN A 537 -10.46 -12.82 -10.25
CA GLN A 537 -9.72 -12.87 -8.99
C GLN A 537 -9.53 -11.51 -8.35
N TYR A 538 -9.54 -10.41 -9.12
CA TYR A 538 -9.34 -9.04 -8.62
C TYR A 538 -10.22 -8.00 -9.33
N GLY A 539 -11.08 -8.44 -10.26
CA GLY A 539 -12.10 -7.62 -10.91
C GLY A 539 -11.56 -6.52 -11.83
N MET A 540 -10.36 -6.67 -12.38
CA MET A 540 -9.76 -5.74 -13.34
C MET A 540 -9.70 -6.35 -14.74
N LEU A 541 -9.48 -5.52 -15.75
CA LEU A 541 -9.29 -5.91 -17.14
C LEU A 541 -7.81 -6.14 -17.46
N ALA A 542 -7.56 -7.28 -18.10
CA ALA A 542 -6.35 -7.59 -18.83
C ALA A 542 -6.52 -7.18 -20.30
N LEU A 543 -5.68 -6.30 -20.82
CA LEU A 543 -5.71 -5.89 -22.22
C LEU A 543 -5.04 -6.97 -23.10
N SER A 544 -5.55 -7.08 -24.32
CA SER A 544 -4.86 -7.69 -25.45
C SER A 544 -4.00 -6.65 -26.17
N PRO A 545 -3.09 -7.04 -27.08
CA PRO A 545 -2.39 -6.08 -27.94
C PRO A 545 -3.33 -5.15 -28.71
N GLU A 546 -4.44 -5.67 -29.25
CA GLU A 546 -5.43 -4.89 -29.98
C GLU A 546 -6.17 -3.89 -29.08
N GLY A 547 -6.49 -4.28 -27.84
CA GLY A 547 -7.07 -3.36 -26.85
C GLY A 547 -6.08 -2.29 -26.39
N ALA A 548 -4.81 -2.66 -26.23
CA ALA A 548 -3.75 -1.73 -25.87
C ALA A 548 -3.52 -0.67 -26.95
N GLU A 549 -3.59 -1.00 -28.24
CA GLU A 549 -3.51 0.00 -29.32
C GLU A 549 -4.60 1.08 -29.23
N LEU A 550 -5.79 0.72 -28.75
CA LEU A 550 -6.88 1.66 -28.57
C LEU A 550 -6.64 2.53 -27.33
N VAL A 551 -6.35 1.92 -26.19
CA VAL A 551 -6.14 2.64 -24.92
C VAL A 551 -4.90 3.53 -24.99
N LEU A 552 -3.87 3.17 -25.76
CA LEU A 552 -2.66 3.97 -25.96
C LEU A 552 -2.95 5.40 -26.43
N LYS A 553 -4.09 5.65 -27.07
CA LYS A 553 -4.52 6.99 -27.52
C LYS A 553 -4.76 7.97 -26.35
N SER A 554 -4.97 7.50 -25.12
CA SER A 554 -5.06 8.38 -23.95
C SER A 554 -3.69 8.81 -23.41
N GLU A 555 -2.60 8.17 -23.87
CA GLU A 555 -1.25 8.32 -23.33
C GLU A 555 -1.11 7.97 -21.84
N LYS A 556 -2.14 7.37 -21.23
CA LYS A 556 -2.16 6.94 -19.82
C LYS A 556 -1.73 5.49 -19.66
N TYR A 557 -1.13 5.18 -18.51
CA TYR A 557 -0.59 3.85 -18.18
C TYR A 557 0.44 3.35 -19.20
N VAL A 558 1.18 4.27 -19.80
CA VAL A 558 2.22 3.99 -20.80
C VAL A 558 3.59 3.91 -20.15
N VAL A 559 4.37 2.91 -20.55
CA VAL A 559 5.79 2.74 -20.21
C VAL A 559 6.60 2.75 -21.51
N LYS A 560 7.43 3.77 -21.70
CA LYS A 560 8.31 3.88 -22.86
C LYS A 560 9.63 3.16 -22.58
N ILE A 561 10.07 2.31 -23.50
CA ILE A 561 11.29 1.52 -23.36
C ILE A 561 12.30 1.81 -24.48
N ASP A 562 13.56 1.44 -24.22
CA ASP A 562 14.64 1.52 -25.20
C ASP A 562 14.45 0.53 -26.39
N ASP A 563 15.37 0.55 -27.36
CA ASP A 563 15.25 -0.07 -28.68
C ASP A 563 15.47 -1.60 -28.69
N PHE A 564 14.69 -2.34 -27.90
CA PHE A 564 14.70 -3.80 -27.83
C PHE A 564 13.29 -4.41 -27.91
N VAL A 565 13.24 -5.72 -28.21
CA VAL A 565 12.00 -6.50 -28.14
C VAL A 565 12.04 -7.34 -26.87
N PRO A 566 11.13 -7.13 -25.90
CA PRO A 566 11.09 -7.91 -24.67
C PRO A 566 10.91 -9.41 -24.95
N ARG A 567 11.71 -10.26 -24.28
CA ARG A 567 11.60 -11.74 -24.31
C ARG A 567 11.07 -12.33 -23.01
N GLY A 568 10.77 -11.47 -22.04
CA GLY A 568 10.31 -11.78 -20.70
C GLY A 568 9.94 -10.47 -20.01
N SER A 569 10.12 -10.40 -18.69
CA SER A 569 9.89 -9.17 -17.93
C SER A 569 10.87 -8.04 -18.34
N ILE A 570 10.42 -6.80 -18.23
CA ILE A 570 11.23 -5.60 -18.49
C ILE A 570 11.82 -5.13 -17.17
N LEU A 571 13.12 -4.87 -17.15
CA LEU A 571 13.82 -4.33 -15.99
C LEU A 571 13.79 -2.80 -16.02
N ALA A 572 13.82 -2.17 -14.84
CA ALA A 572 13.80 -0.70 -14.71
C ALA A 572 14.86 0.02 -15.57
N PRO A 573 16.12 -0.45 -15.71
CA PRO A 573 17.10 0.18 -16.60
C PRO A 573 16.73 0.25 -18.08
N GLY A 574 15.75 -0.55 -18.53
CA GLY A 574 15.25 -0.53 -19.90
C GLY A 574 14.09 0.45 -20.11
N VAL A 575 13.61 1.12 -19.05
CA VAL A 575 12.54 2.11 -19.08
C VAL A 575 13.14 3.50 -19.27
N LEU A 576 12.57 4.26 -20.20
CA LEU A 576 12.96 5.64 -20.49
C LEU A 576 12.02 6.65 -19.84
N GLU A 577 10.73 6.32 -19.77
CA GLU A 577 9.66 7.16 -19.24
C GLU A 577 8.49 6.26 -18.82
N ALA A 578 7.81 6.58 -17.72
CA ALA A 578 6.63 5.86 -17.26
C ALA A 578 5.61 6.83 -16.66
N ASP A 579 4.33 6.62 -16.98
CA ASP A 579 3.25 7.45 -16.44
C ASP A 579 3.27 7.45 -14.89
N PRO A 580 3.33 8.62 -14.23
CA PRO A 580 3.37 8.72 -12.78
C PRO A 580 2.08 8.23 -12.09
N GLU A 581 0.97 8.02 -12.81
CA GLU A 581 -0.23 7.38 -12.27
C GLU A 581 -0.12 5.86 -12.11
N ILE A 582 0.91 5.23 -12.70
CA ILE A 582 1.11 3.78 -12.58
C ILE A 582 1.39 3.41 -11.13
N ARG A 583 0.64 2.43 -10.62
CA ARG A 583 0.87 1.76 -9.34
C ARG A 583 1.31 0.33 -9.56
N PRO A 584 1.97 -0.30 -8.57
CA PRO A 584 2.24 -1.73 -8.63
C PRO A 584 0.94 -2.51 -8.89
N ASN A 585 1.01 -3.58 -9.68
CA ASN A 585 -0.10 -4.36 -10.19
C ASN A 585 -1.03 -3.70 -11.21
N ASP A 586 -0.84 -2.43 -11.59
CA ASP A 586 -1.61 -1.87 -12.70
C ASP A 586 -1.32 -2.59 -14.02
N GLU A 587 -2.33 -2.61 -14.87
CA GLU A 587 -2.19 -3.05 -16.25
C GLU A 587 -1.54 -1.92 -17.06
N VAL A 588 -0.42 -2.21 -17.73
CA VAL A 588 0.37 -1.20 -18.44
C VAL A 588 0.60 -1.55 -19.90
N ILE A 589 0.69 -0.50 -20.71
CA ILE A 589 1.01 -0.57 -22.13
C ILE A 589 2.47 -0.16 -22.29
N VAL A 590 3.29 -1.07 -22.83
CA VAL A 590 4.70 -0.80 -23.06
C VAL A 590 4.90 -0.44 -24.52
N LEU A 591 5.52 0.71 -24.78
CA LEU A 591 5.80 1.21 -26.12
C LEU A 591 7.30 1.39 -26.33
N GLY A 592 7.85 0.72 -27.35
CA GLY A 592 9.20 0.94 -27.85
C GLY A 592 9.22 1.00 -29.38
N LYS A 593 10.35 1.38 -29.98
CA LYS A 593 10.47 1.50 -31.44
C LYS A 593 10.19 0.20 -32.19
N LYS A 594 10.49 -0.95 -31.56
CA LYS A 594 10.38 -2.30 -32.15
C LYS A 594 9.24 -3.14 -31.58
N ALA A 595 8.54 -2.66 -30.55
CA ALA A 595 7.58 -3.48 -29.83
C ALA A 595 6.47 -2.67 -29.16
N LEU A 596 5.26 -3.21 -29.21
CA LEU A 596 4.13 -2.87 -28.36
C LEU A 596 3.85 -4.06 -27.46
N CYS A 597 3.89 -3.89 -26.14
CA CYS A 597 3.64 -4.97 -25.20
C CYS A 597 2.53 -4.61 -24.22
N VAL A 598 1.95 -5.64 -23.61
CA VAL A 598 0.98 -5.49 -22.53
C VAL A 598 1.45 -6.34 -21.36
N GLY A 599 1.43 -5.77 -20.17
CA GLY A 599 1.93 -6.41 -18.97
C GLY A 599 1.34 -5.83 -17.69
N ARG A 600 1.91 -6.27 -16.58
CA ARG A 600 1.58 -5.77 -15.25
C ARG A 600 2.76 -5.00 -14.67
N ALA A 601 2.51 -3.80 -14.15
CA ALA A 601 3.50 -3.04 -13.42
C ALA A 601 3.91 -3.78 -12.13
N MET A 602 5.20 -3.80 -11.83
CA MET A 602 5.75 -4.40 -10.62
C MET A 602 6.26 -3.32 -9.63
N MET A 603 6.26 -2.06 -10.04
CA MET A 603 6.66 -0.87 -9.28
C MET A 603 5.85 0.35 -9.73
N SER A 604 5.93 1.48 -9.02
CA SER A 604 5.28 2.74 -9.44
C SER A 604 5.95 3.32 -10.69
N GLY A 605 5.26 4.20 -11.42
CA GLY A 605 5.86 4.87 -12.60
C GLY A 605 7.17 5.57 -12.26
N ARG A 606 7.19 6.33 -11.16
CA ARG A 606 8.41 6.98 -10.63
C ARG A 606 9.52 5.98 -10.36
N GLU A 607 9.22 4.85 -9.71
CA GLU A 607 10.22 3.82 -9.43
C GLU A 607 10.78 3.21 -10.72
N MET A 608 9.98 3.10 -11.81
CA MET A 608 10.48 2.59 -13.09
C MET A 608 11.55 3.50 -13.70
N GLU A 609 11.40 4.82 -13.56
CA GLU A 609 12.36 5.79 -14.11
C GLU A 609 13.60 5.97 -13.22
N GLU A 610 13.41 5.98 -11.89
CA GLU A 610 14.48 6.33 -10.95
C GLU A 610 15.33 5.11 -10.51
N SER A 611 14.84 3.88 -10.69
CA SER A 611 15.54 2.67 -10.23
C SER A 611 16.54 2.15 -11.26
N GLY A 612 17.74 1.78 -10.79
CA GLY A 612 18.77 1.15 -11.61
C GLY A 612 18.65 -0.36 -11.73
N ARG A 613 17.60 -0.99 -11.18
CA ARG A 613 17.34 -2.42 -11.28
C ARG A 613 15.91 -2.79 -10.89
N GLY A 614 15.65 -4.10 -10.91
CA GLY A 614 14.38 -4.68 -10.52
C GLY A 614 13.46 -4.82 -11.72
N VAL A 615 12.47 -5.69 -11.58
CA VAL A 615 11.47 -5.89 -12.63
C VAL A 615 10.51 -4.70 -12.60
N ALA A 616 10.43 -3.95 -13.69
CA ALA A 616 9.49 -2.85 -13.87
C ALA A 616 8.13 -3.34 -14.35
N VAL A 617 8.13 -4.23 -15.37
CA VAL A 617 6.90 -4.77 -15.96
C VAL A 617 7.02 -6.27 -16.17
N ASP A 618 6.05 -7.03 -15.66
CA ASP A 618 5.86 -8.43 -16.01
C ASP A 618 5.01 -8.55 -17.29
N VAL A 619 5.66 -8.90 -18.40
CA VAL A 619 5.07 -8.85 -19.75
C VAL A 619 4.26 -10.11 -20.04
N ARG A 620 3.01 -9.93 -20.51
CA ARG A 620 2.14 -11.05 -20.92
C ARG A 620 2.08 -11.25 -22.43
N HIS A 621 2.04 -10.16 -23.20
CA HIS A 621 1.95 -10.21 -24.66
C HIS A 621 2.92 -9.22 -25.30
N VAL A 622 3.54 -9.63 -26.41
CA VAL A 622 4.48 -8.83 -27.19
C VAL A 622 4.04 -8.84 -28.65
N LYS A 623 3.84 -7.65 -29.22
CA LYS A 623 3.64 -7.42 -30.66
C LYS A 623 4.87 -6.69 -31.20
N LYS A 624 5.54 -7.28 -32.20
CA LYS A 624 6.66 -6.60 -32.89
C LYS A 624 6.09 -5.54 -33.83
N LEU A 625 6.71 -4.35 -33.84
CA LEU A 625 6.37 -3.22 -34.71
C LEU A 625 7.23 -3.19 -35.96
#